data_AF-A0A955BE04-F1
#
_entry.id   AF-A0A955BE04-F1
#
_cell.length_a   1.000
_cell.length_b   1.000
_cell.length_c   1.000
_cell.angle_alpha   90.00
_cell.angle_beta   90.00
_cell.angle_gamma   90.00
#
_symmetry.space_group_name_H-M   'P 1'
#
loop_
_entity.id
_entity.type
_entity.pdbx_description
1 polymer ?
#
loop_
_entity_poly.entity_id
_entity_poly.type
_entity_poly.pdbx_seq_one_letter_code
_entity_poly.pdbx_strand_id
1 'polypeptide(L)'
;MANAQQRVLQQYLDLIRLNGSSHAVRAAMQLGIFDALGEGQKTVDELARACGLQREPLALLLDVLRSLKVVEQYGDDFAIAQVMHLLT
;
A
#
# COMPACT_ATOMS: atom_id res chain seq x y z
N MET A 1 -1.66 25.19 23.70
CA MET A 1 -2.76 25.25 22.71
C MET A 1 -2.14 25.28 21.31
N ALA A 2 -2.44 24.33 20.43
CA ALA A 2 -1.84 24.30 19.09
C ALA A 2 -2.20 25.58 18.31
N ASN A 3 -1.20 26.22 17.69
CA ASN A 3 -1.35 27.45 16.89
C ASN A 3 -2.24 27.16 15.66
N ALA A 4 -3.03 28.12 15.20
CA ALA A 4 -3.90 27.98 14.02
C ALA A 4 -3.12 27.50 12.77
N GLN A 5 -1.86 27.92 12.63
CA GLN A 5 -0.96 27.45 11.58
C GLN A 5 -0.64 25.95 11.68
N GLN A 6 -0.48 25.40 12.90
CA GLN A 6 -0.24 23.96 13.10
C GLN A 6 -1.47 23.13 12.72
N ARG A 7 -2.69 23.65 12.97
CA ARG A 7 -3.94 22.97 12.56
C ARG A 7 -4.10 22.93 11.04
N VAL A 8 -3.80 24.04 10.36
CA VAL A 8 -3.88 24.10 8.89
C VAL A 8 -2.83 23.19 8.23
N LEU A 9 -1.59 23.17 8.76
CA LEU A 9 -0.57 22.23 8.27
C LEU A 9 -0.98 20.78 8.50
N GLN A 10 -1.55 20.45 9.66
CA GLN A 10 -2.05 19.11 9.94
C GLN A 10 -3.17 18.71 8.96
N GLN A 11 -4.14 19.59 8.71
CA GLN A 11 -5.20 19.36 7.73
C GLN A 11 -4.65 19.14 6.31
N TYR A 12 -3.65 19.93 5.90
CA TYR A 12 -2.98 19.75 4.61
C TYR A 12 -2.28 18.39 4.51
N LEU A 13 -1.55 17.99 5.56
CA LEU A 13 -0.90 16.69 5.62
C LEU A 13 -1.92 15.54 5.62
N ASP A 14 -3.05 15.69 6.30
CA ASP A 14 -4.13 14.69 6.33
C ASP A 14 -4.79 14.55 4.95
N LEU A 15 -5.01 15.67 4.22
CA LEU A 15 -5.53 15.64 2.85
C LEU A 15 -4.57 14.96 1.87
N ILE A 16 -3.27 15.27 1.94
CA ILE A 16 -2.25 14.60 1.13
C ILE A 16 -2.21 13.12 1.45
N ARG A 17 -2.22 12.75 2.74
CA ARG A 17 -2.20 11.36 3.17
C ARG A 17 -3.43 10.62 2.67
N LEU A 18 -4.63 11.18 2.82
CA LEU A 18 -5.88 10.54 2.40
C LEU A 18 -5.92 10.34 0.87
N ASN A 19 -5.54 11.37 0.11
CA ASN A 19 -5.49 11.32 -1.34
C ASN A 19 -4.42 10.31 -1.81
N GLY A 20 -3.19 10.43 -1.31
CA GLY A 20 -2.09 9.53 -1.64
C GLY A 20 -2.37 8.06 -1.27
N SER A 21 -3.00 7.82 -0.12
CA SER A 21 -3.40 6.46 0.31
C SER A 21 -4.43 5.86 -0.64
N SER A 22 -5.44 6.64 -1.03
CA SER A 22 -6.47 6.21 -1.96
C SER A 22 -5.89 5.90 -3.34
N HIS A 23 -4.92 6.72 -3.80
CA HIS A 23 -4.22 6.47 -5.06
C HIS A 23 -3.31 5.24 -4.99
N ALA A 24 -2.60 5.02 -3.87
CA ALA A 24 -1.74 3.85 -3.69
C ALA A 24 -2.55 2.54 -3.71
N VAL A 25 -3.66 2.48 -2.97
CA VAL A 25 -4.56 1.32 -2.98
C VAL A 25 -5.18 1.11 -4.36
N ARG A 26 -5.62 2.18 -5.03
CA ARG A 26 -6.19 2.09 -6.38
C ARG A 26 -5.17 1.63 -7.42
N ALA A 27 -3.94 2.16 -7.37
CA ALA A 27 -2.86 1.71 -8.22
C ALA A 27 -2.57 0.22 -7.97
N ALA A 28 -2.50 -0.22 -6.72
CA ALA A 28 -2.26 -1.63 -6.39
C ALA A 28 -3.35 -2.57 -6.93
N MET A 29 -4.63 -2.16 -6.89
CA MET A 29 -5.72 -2.89 -7.56
C MET A 29 -5.53 -2.92 -9.08
N GLN A 30 -5.28 -1.77 -9.71
CA GLN A 30 -5.15 -1.66 -11.16
C GLN A 30 -3.93 -2.40 -11.72
N LEU A 31 -2.87 -2.52 -10.91
CA LEU A 31 -1.64 -3.23 -11.25
C LEU A 31 -1.71 -4.74 -10.96
N GLY A 32 -2.83 -5.25 -10.43
CA GLY A 32 -3.01 -6.68 -10.12
C GLY A 32 -2.23 -7.18 -8.90
N ILE A 33 -1.71 -6.28 -8.05
CA ILE A 33 -0.89 -6.65 -6.89
C ILE A 33 -1.70 -7.45 -5.87
N PHE A 34 -2.94 -7.02 -5.60
CA PHE A 34 -3.81 -7.74 -4.67
C PHE A 34 -4.24 -9.09 -5.23
N ASP A 35 -4.56 -9.19 -6.52
CA ASP A 35 -4.91 -10.47 -7.14
C ASP A 35 -3.74 -11.46 -7.03
N ALA A 36 -2.52 -11.01 -7.32
CA ALA A 36 -1.32 -11.83 -7.17
C ALA A 36 -1.11 -12.29 -5.72
N LEU A 37 -1.25 -11.39 -4.73
CA LEU A 37 -1.14 -11.75 -3.31
C LEU A 37 -2.30 -12.65 -2.82
N GLY A 38 -3.44 -12.64 -3.51
CA GLY A 38 -4.57 -13.53 -3.24
C GLY A 38 -4.28 -14.99 -3.56
N GLU A 39 -3.32 -15.27 -4.45
CA GLU A 39 -2.85 -16.63 -4.76
C GLU A 39 -1.90 -17.19 -3.70
N GLY A 40 -1.45 -16.36 -2.76
CA GLY A 40 -0.49 -16.71 -1.72
C GLY A 40 0.56 -15.62 -1.52
N GLN A 41 1.32 -15.77 -0.43
CA GLN A 41 2.40 -14.85 -0.09
C GLN A 41 3.49 -14.83 -1.19
N LYS A 42 4.06 -13.65 -1.47
CA LYS A 42 5.07 -13.46 -2.52
C LYS A 42 6.11 -12.43 -2.12
N THR A 43 7.35 -12.64 -2.52
CA THR A 43 8.42 -11.64 -2.45
C THR A 43 8.19 -10.48 -3.43
N VAL A 44 8.92 -9.36 -3.24
CA VAL A 44 8.90 -8.24 -4.20
C VAL A 44 9.27 -8.69 -5.62
N ASP A 45 10.26 -9.58 -5.75
CA ASP A 45 10.75 -10.08 -7.03
C ASP A 45 9.75 -10.99 -7.75
N GLU A 46 8.94 -11.74 -6.99
CA GLU A 46 7.85 -12.53 -7.55
C GLU A 46 6.67 -11.66 -7.95
N LEU A 47 6.30 -10.66 -7.15
CA LEU A 47 5.26 -9.70 -7.50
C LEU A 47 5.63 -8.86 -8.72
N ALA A 48 6.88 -8.40 -8.80
CA ALA A 48 7.39 -7.68 -9.96
C ALA A 48 7.24 -8.51 -11.25
N ARG A 49 7.58 -9.80 -11.18
CA ARG A 49 7.40 -10.73 -12.31
C ARG A 49 5.93 -10.99 -12.63
N ALA A 50 5.10 -11.27 -11.63
CA ALA A 50 3.68 -11.58 -11.80
C ALA A 50 2.91 -10.40 -12.42
N CYS A 51 3.24 -9.17 -12.01
CA CYS A 51 2.52 -7.96 -12.43
C CYS A 51 3.22 -7.21 -13.59
N GLY A 52 4.37 -7.69 -14.07
CA GLY A 52 5.16 -7.00 -15.11
C GLY A 52 5.69 -5.63 -14.67
N LEU A 53 6.04 -5.48 -13.39
CA LEU A 53 6.45 -4.22 -12.77
C LEU A 53 7.96 -4.15 -12.54
N GLN A 54 8.47 -2.93 -12.39
CA GLN A 54 9.82 -2.70 -11.92
C GLN A 54 9.90 -2.89 -10.40
N ARG A 55 10.93 -3.62 -9.96
CA ARG A 55 11.13 -4.00 -8.55
C ARG A 55 11.20 -2.81 -7.60
N GLU A 56 11.99 -1.79 -7.94
CA GLU A 56 12.25 -0.65 -7.05
C GLU A 56 10.98 0.21 -6.81
N PRO A 57 10.24 0.66 -7.85
CA PRO A 57 8.95 1.33 -7.64
C PRO A 57 7.93 0.46 -6.90
N LEU A 58 7.90 -0.84 -7.17
CA LEU A 58 7.01 -1.77 -6.49
C LEU A 58 7.33 -1.88 -4.99
N ALA A 59 8.62 -1.94 -4.62
CA ALA A 59 9.03 -1.96 -3.22
C ALA A 59 8.52 -0.73 -2.46
N LEU A 60 8.64 0.46 -3.05
CA LEU A 60 8.13 1.71 -2.46
C LEU A 60 6.61 1.68 -2.31
N LEU A 61 5.89 1.16 -3.31
CA LEU A 61 4.44 1.01 -3.23
C LEU A 61 4.04 0.03 -2.13
N LEU A 62 4.71 -1.12 -2.03
CA LEU A 62 4.47 -2.11 -0.97
C LEU A 62 4.73 -1.54 0.43
N ASP A 63 5.76 -0.69 0.59
CA ASP A 63 6.01 0.02 1.84
C ASP A 63 4.84 0.96 2.22
N VAL A 64 4.30 1.69 1.24
CA VAL A 64 3.11 2.52 1.45
C VAL A 64 1.92 1.65 1.83
N LEU A 65 1.63 0.58 1.09
CA LEU A 65 0.50 -0.33 1.38
C LEU A 65 0.63 -0.99 2.76
N ARG A 66 1.85 -1.35 3.18
CA ARG A 66 2.14 -1.84 4.53
C ARG A 66 1.86 -0.78 5.60
N SER A 67 2.24 0.47 5.35
CA SER A 67 1.94 1.58 6.27
C SER A 67 0.42 1.83 6.41
N LEU A 68 -0.35 1.51 5.37
CA LEU A 68 -1.81 1.57 5.36
C LEU A 68 -2.48 0.32 5.94
N LYS A 69 -1.69 -0.70 6.34
CA LYS A 69 -2.15 -1.97 6.91
C LYS A 69 -3.09 -2.76 5.98
N VAL A 70 -2.95 -2.59 4.67
CA VAL A 70 -3.68 -3.39 3.67
C VAL A 70 -2.83 -4.55 3.12
N VAL A 71 -1.53 -4.52 3.40
CA VAL A 71 -0.55 -5.58 3.12
C VAL A 71 0.30 -5.79 4.38
N GLU A 72 0.70 -7.02 4.65
CA GLU A 72 1.61 -7.41 5.71
C GLU A 72 2.89 -8.00 5.13
N GLN A 73 3.98 -8.00 5.91
CA GLN A 73 5.28 -8.55 5.50
C GLN A 73 5.77 -9.55 6.54
N TYR A 74 6.12 -10.76 6.08
CA TYR A 74 6.64 -11.86 6.88
C TYR A 74 7.99 -12.29 6.33
N GLY A 75 9.08 -11.81 6.93
CA GLY A 75 10.41 -11.94 6.34
C GLY A 75 10.48 -11.16 5.02
N ASP A 76 10.76 -11.85 3.92
CA ASP A 76 10.83 -11.26 2.58
C ASP A 76 9.50 -11.31 1.81
N ASP A 77 8.52 -12.04 2.34
CA ASP A 77 7.23 -12.26 1.70
C ASP A 77 6.21 -11.19 2.11
N PHE A 78 5.42 -10.73 1.15
CA PHE A 78 4.25 -9.89 1.34
C PHE A 78 2.98 -10.72 1.24
N ALA A 79 1.96 -10.36 2.01
CA ALA A 79 0.64 -10.99 2.01
C ALA A 79 -0.48 -9.94 2.13
N ILE A 80 -1.67 -10.24 1.63
CA ILE A 80 -2.85 -9.41 1.90
C ILE A 80 -3.11 -9.38 3.41
N ALA A 81 -3.31 -8.20 3.98
CA ALA A 81 -3.68 -8.09 5.38
C ALA A 81 -5.06 -8.72 5.63
N GLN A 82 -5.24 -9.46 6.72
CA GLN A 82 -6.52 -10.13 7.02
C GLN A 82 -7.75 -9.22 6.97
N VAL A 83 -7.59 -7.95 7.34
CA VAL A 83 -8.68 -6.95 7.31
C VAL A 83 -9.26 -6.74 5.91
N MET A 84 -8.46 -6.95 4.85
CA MET A 84 -8.90 -6.79 3.47
C MET A 84 -9.84 -7.93 3.04
N HIS A 85 -9.70 -9.13 3.61
CA HIS A 85 -10.65 -10.24 3.36
C HIS A 85 -12.04 -10.01 3.96
N LEU A 86 -12.21 -9.01 4.83
CA LEU A 86 -13.51 -8.62 5.38
C LEU A 86 -14.24 -7.58 4.50
N LEU A 87 -13.57 -7.02 3.49
CA LEU A 87 -14.08 -5.94 2.63
C LEU A 87 -14.51 -6.43 1.23
N THR A 88 -14.33 -7.72 0.95
CA THR A 88 -14.68 -8.41 -0.30
C THR A 88 -15.50 -9.65 0.01
#